data_AF-A0A945QEE7-F1
#
_entry.id   AF-A0A945QEE7-F1
#
_cell.length_a   1.000
_cell.length_b   1.000
_cell.length_c   1.000
_cell.angle_alpha   90.00
_cell.angle_beta   90.00
_cell.angle_gamma   90.00
#
_symmetry.space_group_name_H-M   'P 1'
#
loop_
_entity.id
_entity.type
_entity.pdbx_description
1 polymer ?
#
loop_
_entity_poly.entity_id
_entity_poly.type
_entity_poly.pdbx_seq_one_letter_code
_entity_poly.pdbx_strand_id
1 'polypeptide(L)'
;LLILDPGDCGLHGPGEIKAFEELPPYSDELSGRLCRLVVMKALPALAEQDFTAFSQAVTELQNAVGDHFAPVQGGRYVSPAVTETLEMLAAQGVQGYGQSSWGPTGFALFATRQEAEKAREKLAAKSKGDAALEFVLCRGRNQGCLIETHDLSPIS
;
A
#
# COMPACT_ATOMS: atom_id res chain seq x y z
N LEU A 1 -1.90 6.91 5.13
CA LEU A 1 -3.24 7.11 4.52
C LEU A 1 -3.53 5.88 3.67
N LEU A 2 -4.67 5.22 3.89
CA LEU A 2 -5.17 4.18 3.01
C LEU A 2 -6.18 4.79 2.05
N ILE A 3 -6.16 4.30 0.82
CA ILE A 3 -7.04 4.67 -0.28
C ILE A 3 -7.75 3.39 -0.69
N LEU A 4 -9.02 3.28 -0.36
CA LEU A 4 -9.81 2.08 -0.59
C LEU A 4 -10.74 2.33 -1.77
N ASP A 5 -10.86 1.33 -2.63
CA ASP A 5 -11.85 1.29 -3.69
C ASP A 5 -12.87 0.19 -3.35
N PRO A 6 -14.05 0.53 -2.79
CA PRO A 6 -15.08 -0.45 -2.45
C PRO A 6 -15.71 -1.12 -3.67
N GLY A 7 -15.57 -0.52 -4.86
CA GLY A 7 -16.17 -1.00 -6.11
C GLY A 7 -15.31 -2.03 -6.85
N ASP A 8 -14.07 -2.24 -6.41
CA ASP A 8 -13.13 -3.16 -7.03
C ASP A 8 -12.74 -4.28 -6.06
N CYS A 9 -12.47 -5.46 -6.59
CA CYS A 9 -11.98 -6.58 -5.82
C CYS A 9 -10.69 -7.08 -6.47
N GLY A 10 -9.59 -6.98 -5.71
CA GLY A 10 -8.34 -7.61 -6.08
C GLY A 10 -8.50 -9.13 -6.20
N LEU A 11 -7.46 -9.77 -6.72
CA LEU A 11 -7.44 -11.23 -6.80
C LEU A 11 -7.46 -11.85 -5.40
N HIS A 12 -8.31 -12.88 -5.23
CA HIS A 12 -8.42 -13.63 -3.99
C HIS A 12 -8.77 -15.09 -4.28
N GLY A 13 -8.32 -15.99 -3.39
CA GLY A 13 -8.65 -17.41 -3.46
C GLY A 13 -8.12 -18.09 -4.74
N PRO A 14 -8.94 -18.83 -5.50
CA PRO A 14 -8.48 -19.55 -6.68
C PRO A 14 -7.84 -18.66 -7.77
N GLY A 15 -8.28 -17.41 -7.89
CA GLY A 15 -7.72 -16.45 -8.85
C GLY A 15 -6.28 -16.04 -8.52
N GLU A 16 -5.96 -15.94 -7.23
CA GLU A 16 -4.60 -15.64 -6.75
C GLU A 16 -3.63 -16.79 -7.05
N ILE A 17 -4.05 -18.04 -6.82
CA ILE A 17 -3.21 -19.22 -7.11
C ILE A 17 -2.88 -19.27 -8.61
N LYS A 18 -3.88 -19.10 -9.47
CA LYS A 18 -3.69 -19.10 -10.91
C LYS A 18 -2.76 -17.97 -11.38
N ALA A 19 -2.90 -16.78 -10.80
CA ALA A 19 -2.01 -15.66 -11.11
C ALA A 19 -0.55 -15.97 -10.75
N PHE A 20 -0.29 -16.64 -9.62
CA PHE A 20 1.06 -17.09 -9.27
C PHE A 20 1.62 -18.16 -10.22
N GLU A 21 0.76 -19.04 -10.75
CA GLU A 21 1.17 -20.06 -11.73
C GLU A 21 1.49 -19.45 -13.11
N GLU A 22 0.80 -18.38 -13.49
CA GLU A 22 0.98 -17.70 -14.79
C GLU A 22 2.12 -16.68 -14.80
N LEU A 23 2.48 -16.14 -13.64
CA LEU A 23 3.55 -15.16 -13.54
C LEU A 23 4.94 -15.80 -13.75
N PRO A 24 5.82 -15.15 -14.54
CA PRO A 24 7.19 -15.61 -14.63
C PRO A 24 7.88 -15.48 -13.26
N PRO A 25 8.86 -16.33 -12.95
CA PRO A 25 9.69 -16.10 -11.77
C PRO A 25 10.39 -14.75 -11.90
N TYR A 26 10.67 -14.11 -10.76
CA TYR A 26 11.57 -12.96 -10.72
C TYR A 26 12.93 -13.34 -11.30
N SER A 27 13.52 -12.46 -12.11
CA SER A 27 14.92 -12.63 -12.50
C SER A 27 15.84 -12.49 -11.29
N ASP A 28 16.97 -13.19 -11.28
CA ASP A 28 17.97 -13.08 -10.21
C ASP A 28 18.45 -11.64 -10.02
N GLU A 29 18.56 -10.88 -11.11
CA GLU A 29 18.92 -9.47 -11.09
C GLU A 29 17.87 -8.62 -10.36
N LEU A 30 16.58 -8.81 -10.67
CA LEU A 30 15.49 -8.08 -10.03
C LEU A 30 15.39 -8.47 -8.56
N SER A 31 15.39 -9.76 -8.24
CA SER A 31 15.40 -10.28 -6.88
C SER A 31 16.56 -9.72 -6.06
N GLY A 32 17.78 -9.76 -6.61
CA GLY A 32 18.98 -9.23 -5.97
C GLY A 32 18.91 -7.72 -5.74
N ARG A 33 18.36 -6.97 -6.71
CA ARG A 33 18.14 -5.53 -6.57
C ARG A 33 17.15 -5.21 -5.45
N LEU A 34 16.01 -5.89 -5.41
CA LEU A 34 14.98 -5.66 -4.38
C LEU A 34 15.46 -6.08 -2.98
N CYS A 35 16.19 -7.19 -2.87
CA CYS A 35 16.84 -7.59 -1.62
C CYS A 35 17.81 -6.51 -1.13
N ARG A 36 18.69 -6.01 -2.01
CA ARG A 36 19.61 -4.92 -1.67
C ARG A 36 18.86 -3.64 -1.29
N LEU A 37 17.79 -3.28 -1.99
CA LEU A 37 16.97 -2.11 -1.68
C LEU A 37 16.40 -2.19 -0.26
N VAL A 38 15.87 -3.34 0.13
CA VAL A 38 15.33 -3.55 1.47
C VAL A 38 16.43 -3.53 2.53
N VAL A 39 17.47 -4.35 2.37
CA VAL A 39 18.50 -4.57 3.39
C VAL A 39 19.44 -3.36 3.53
N MET A 40 19.77 -2.69 2.43
CA MET A 40 20.77 -1.62 2.40
C MET A 40 20.17 -0.20 2.36
N LYS A 41 18.86 -0.04 2.14
CA LYS A 41 18.21 1.28 2.20
C LYS A 41 17.02 1.32 3.15
N ALA A 42 15.99 0.50 2.93
CA ALA A 42 14.75 0.62 3.70
C ALA A 42 14.97 0.33 5.19
N LEU A 43 15.64 -0.78 5.54
CA LEU A 43 15.87 -1.14 6.94
C LEU A 43 16.79 -0.15 7.67
N PRO A 44 17.95 0.29 7.11
CA PRO A 44 18.77 1.33 7.72
C PRO A 44 18.00 2.66 7.89
N ALA A 45 17.29 3.12 6.87
CA ALA A 45 16.51 4.35 6.95
C ALA A 45 15.44 4.30 8.04
N LEU A 46 14.78 3.14 8.20
CA LEU A 46 13.82 2.94 9.29
C LEU A 46 14.51 2.99 10.67
N ALA A 47 15.68 2.36 10.81
CA ALA A 47 16.44 2.36 12.06
C ALA A 47 16.96 3.76 12.43
N GLU A 48 17.38 4.54 11.43
CA GLU A 48 17.87 5.93 11.57
C GLU A 48 16.74 6.96 11.62
N GLN A 49 15.48 6.52 11.50
CA GLN A 49 14.30 7.38 11.43
C GLN A 49 14.33 8.38 10.25
N ASP A 50 15.02 8.03 9.17
CA ASP A 50 15.00 8.78 7.91
C ASP A 50 13.73 8.44 7.13
N PHE A 51 12.69 9.26 7.37
CA PHE A 51 11.40 9.13 6.71
C PHE A 51 11.50 9.22 5.18
N THR A 52 12.36 10.10 4.66
CA THR A 52 12.48 10.34 3.22
C THR A 52 13.11 9.14 2.52
N ALA A 53 14.25 8.66 3.02
CA ALA A 53 14.92 7.49 2.44
C ALA A 53 14.05 6.23 2.55
N PHE A 54 13.37 6.02 3.68
CA PHE A 54 12.45 4.91 3.86
C PHE A 54 11.29 4.97 2.85
N SER A 55 10.64 6.14 2.73
CA SER A 55 9.51 6.36 1.84
C SER A 55 9.88 6.08 0.37
N GLN A 56 11.01 6.61 -0.09
CA GLN A 56 11.50 6.37 -1.44
C GLN A 56 11.79 4.90 -1.71
N ALA A 57 12.42 4.20 -0.76
CA ALA A 57 12.72 2.77 -0.89
C ALA A 57 11.44 1.92 -0.94
N VAL A 58 10.42 2.27 -0.16
CA VAL A 58 9.10 1.61 -0.22
C VAL A 58 8.47 1.79 -1.59
N THR A 59 8.42 3.02 -2.12
CA THR A 59 7.83 3.28 -3.45
C THR A 59 8.59 2.56 -4.57
N GLU A 60 9.93 2.55 -4.52
CA GLU A 60 10.75 1.83 -5.50
C GLU A 60 10.45 0.32 -5.48
N LEU A 61 10.33 -0.28 -4.28
CA LEU A 61 9.94 -1.68 -4.11
C LEU A 61 8.53 -1.93 -4.65
N GLN A 62 7.57 -1.08 -4.30
CA GLN A 62 6.17 -1.21 -4.68
C GLN A 62 5.96 -1.09 -6.19
N ASN A 63 6.66 -0.16 -6.85
CA ASN A 63 6.59 -0.04 -8.31
C ASN A 63 7.17 -1.28 -9.00
N ALA A 64 8.29 -1.80 -8.52
CA ALA A 64 8.91 -2.99 -9.10
C ALA A 64 8.05 -4.25 -8.93
N VAL A 65 7.41 -4.40 -7.77
CA VAL A 65 6.44 -5.48 -7.52
C VAL A 65 5.21 -5.28 -8.41
N GLY A 66 4.61 -4.08 -8.41
CA GLY A 66 3.44 -3.79 -9.23
C GLY A 66 3.67 -4.02 -10.73
N ASP A 67 4.86 -3.67 -11.24
CA ASP A 67 5.24 -3.92 -12.65
C ASP A 67 5.37 -5.42 -12.95
N HIS A 68 5.88 -6.21 -12.01
CA HIS A 68 5.97 -7.65 -12.16
C HIS A 68 4.58 -8.32 -12.21
N PHE A 69 3.65 -7.85 -11.37
CA PHE A 69 2.29 -8.37 -11.28
C PHE A 69 1.32 -7.74 -12.31
N ALA A 70 1.73 -6.68 -13.01
CA ALA A 70 0.89 -5.97 -13.98
C ALA A 70 0.20 -6.86 -15.03
N PRO A 71 0.85 -7.91 -15.60
CA PRO A 71 0.21 -8.78 -16.59
C PRO A 71 -1.03 -9.52 -16.10
N VAL A 72 -1.13 -9.81 -14.80
CA VAL A 72 -2.23 -10.60 -14.22
C VAL A 72 -3.26 -9.75 -13.47
N GLN A 73 -2.92 -8.52 -13.10
CA GLN A 73 -3.80 -7.62 -12.34
C GLN A 73 -4.32 -6.42 -13.16
N GLY A 74 -3.91 -6.28 -14.42
CA GLY A 74 -4.44 -5.27 -15.35
C GLY A 74 -3.74 -3.91 -15.34
N GLY A 75 -2.69 -3.74 -14.54
CA GLY A 75 -1.90 -2.51 -14.41
C GLY A 75 -0.91 -2.60 -13.24
N ARG A 76 -0.09 -1.57 -13.02
CA ARG A 76 0.84 -1.54 -11.87
C ARG A 76 0.11 -1.65 -10.52
N TYR A 77 -1.09 -1.08 -10.45
CA TYR A 77 -2.04 -1.26 -9.37
C TYR A 77 -3.37 -1.70 -9.96
N VAL A 78 -4.17 -2.41 -9.17
CA VAL A 78 -5.42 -3.04 -9.65
C VAL A 78 -6.47 -2.00 -10.02
N SER A 79 -6.75 -1.06 -9.11
CA SER A 79 -7.76 -0.03 -9.34
C SER A 79 -7.18 1.17 -10.11
N PRO A 80 -7.76 1.55 -11.27
CA PRO A 80 -7.39 2.78 -11.97
C PRO A 80 -7.61 4.05 -11.15
N ALA A 81 -8.68 4.08 -10.35
CA ALA A 81 -9.01 5.22 -9.49
C ALA A 81 -7.98 5.40 -8.35
N VAL A 82 -7.52 4.28 -7.78
CA VAL A 82 -6.43 4.26 -6.80
C VAL A 82 -5.13 4.70 -7.47
N THR A 83 -4.84 4.23 -8.68
CA THR A 83 -3.67 4.63 -9.47
C THR A 83 -3.62 6.14 -9.71
N GLU A 84 -4.71 6.74 -10.22
CA GLU A 84 -4.79 8.20 -10.45
C GLU A 84 -4.57 8.97 -9.14
N THR A 85 -5.13 8.48 -8.04
CA THR A 85 -4.96 9.09 -6.72
C THR A 85 -3.50 9.06 -6.26
N LEU A 86 -2.82 7.92 -6.42
CA LEU A 86 -1.40 7.76 -6.07
C LEU A 86 -0.51 8.65 -6.93
N GLU A 87 -0.76 8.74 -8.24
CA GLU A 87 -0.04 9.63 -9.16
C GLU A 87 -0.21 11.11 -8.80
N MET A 88 -1.42 11.51 -8.41
CA MET A 88 -1.69 12.86 -7.91
C MET A 88 -0.92 13.19 -6.64
N LEU A 89 -0.85 12.24 -5.71
CA LEU A 89 -0.07 12.40 -4.47
C LEU A 89 1.42 12.48 -4.78
N ALA A 90 1.92 11.64 -5.69
CA ALA A 90 3.30 11.69 -6.15
C ALA A 90 3.65 13.06 -6.77
N ALA A 91 2.77 13.59 -7.63
CA ALA A 91 2.93 14.92 -8.23
C ALA A 91 2.90 16.06 -7.19
N GLN A 92 2.31 15.83 -6.01
CA GLN A 92 2.31 16.76 -4.87
C GLN A 92 3.51 16.56 -3.93
N GLY A 93 4.47 15.70 -4.29
CA GLY A 93 5.70 15.47 -3.53
C GLY A 93 5.60 14.36 -2.49
N VAL A 94 4.54 13.54 -2.48
CA VAL A 94 4.48 12.34 -1.65
C VAL A 94 5.45 11.30 -2.21
N GLN A 95 6.43 10.90 -1.40
CA GLN A 95 7.52 10.02 -1.85
C GLN A 95 7.31 8.55 -1.46
N GLY A 96 6.40 8.26 -0.53
CA GLY A 96 6.14 6.91 -0.02
C GLY A 96 4.73 6.49 -0.35
N TYR A 97 4.56 5.59 -1.31
CA TYR A 97 3.25 5.07 -1.69
C TYR A 97 3.34 3.71 -2.37
N GLY A 98 2.20 3.04 -2.50
CA GLY A 98 2.10 1.73 -3.16
C GLY A 98 0.73 1.11 -2.99
N GLN A 99 0.66 -0.21 -3.19
CA GLN A 99 -0.54 -1.02 -3.01
C GLN A 99 -0.32 -2.06 -1.92
N SER A 100 -1.35 -2.32 -1.13
CA SER A 100 -1.34 -3.43 -0.18
C SER A 100 -1.83 -4.71 -0.87
N SER A 101 -1.03 -5.78 -0.80
CA SER A 101 -1.37 -7.11 -1.33
C SER A 101 -1.84 -7.05 -2.81
N TRP A 102 -2.84 -7.86 -3.17
CA TRP A 102 -3.50 -7.85 -4.48
C TRP A 102 -4.45 -6.67 -4.71
N GLY A 103 -4.39 -5.63 -3.85
CA GLY A 103 -5.24 -4.47 -3.99
C GLY A 103 -6.72 -4.73 -3.65
N PRO A 104 -7.61 -3.78 -3.98
CA PRO A 104 -7.30 -2.51 -4.64
C PRO A 104 -6.72 -1.46 -3.68
N THR A 105 -6.57 -1.75 -2.38
CA THR A 105 -6.17 -0.75 -1.39
C THR A 105 -4.77 -0.19 -1.68
N GLY A 106 -4.73 1.10 -2.02
CA GLY A 106 -3.50 1.90 -2.08
C GLY A 106 -3.13 2.47 -0.72
N PHE A 107 -1.87 2.86 -0.57
CA PHE A 107 -1.41 3.59 0.61
C PHE A 107 -0.45 4.71 0.24
N ALA A 108 -0.40 5.73 1.10
CA ALA A 108 0.56 6.82 1.07
C ALA A 108 1.08 7.13 2.48
N LEU A 109 2.38 7.35 2.59
CA LEU A 109 3.12 7.68 3.81
C LEU A 109 3.28 9.19 3.93
N PHE A 110 3.15 9.70 5.15
CA PHE A 110 3.32 11.11 5.48
C PHE A 110 4.16 11.22 6.75
N ALA A 111 5.06 12.21 6.82
CA ALA A 111 5.93 12.41 7.97
C ALA A 111 5.12 12.83 9.20
N THR A 112 4.04 13.58 8.97
CA THR A 112 3.17 14.07 10.03
C THR A 112 1.70 13.75 9.79
N ARG A 113 0.95 13.69 10.90
CA ARG A 113 -0.50 13.55 10.86
C ARG A 113 -1.19 14.70 10.14
N GLN A 114 -0.69 15.92 10.30
CA GLN A 114 -1.27 17.14 9.70
C GLN A 114 -1.16 17.11 8.17
N GLU A 115 -0.03 16.67 7.62
CA GLU A 115 0.12 16.47 6.17
C GLU A 115 -0.85 15.41 5.65
N ALA A 116 -1.00 14.30 6.38
CA ALA A 116 -1.92 13.23 6.01
C ALA A 116 -3.39 13.68 6.05
N GLU A 117 -3.79 14.48 7.06
CA GLU A 117 -5.13 15.07 7.18
C GLU A 117 -5.41 16.03 6.03
N LYS A 118 -4.46 16.92 5.71
CA LYS A 118 -4.56 17.85 4.57
C LYS A 118 -4.70 17.11 3.24
N ALA A 119 -3.94 16.02 3.04
CA ALA A 119 -4.07 15.20 1.85
C ALA A 119 -5.45 14.51 1.78
N ARG A 120 -5.91 13.92 2.89
CA ARG A 120 -7.23 13.27 2.99
C ARG A 120 -8.36 14.24 2.65
N GLU A 121 -8.35 15.45 3.20
CA GLU A 121 -9.39 16.45 2.95
C GLU A 121 -9.47 16.87 1.48
N LYS A 122 -8.32 17.10 0.84
CA LYS A 122 -8.25 17.40 -0.60
C LYS A 122 -8.82 16.26 -1.44
N LEU A 123 -8.45 15.02 -1.10
CA LEU A 123 -8.90 13.84 -1.83
C LEU A 123 -10.40 13.57 -1.65
N ALA A 124 -10.90 13.67 -0.42
CA ALA A 124 -12.33 13.53 -0.13
C ALA A 124 -13.18 14.62 -0.81
N ALA A 125 -12.65 15.83 -0.97
CA ALA A 125 -13.36 16.88 -1.70
C ALA A 125 -13.47 16.58 -3.21
N LYS A 126 -12.50 15.87 -3.78
CA LYS A 126 -12.45 15.48 -5.21
C LYS A 126 -13.24 14.19 -5.48
N SER A 127 -13.28 13.25 -4.54
CA SER A 127 -14.01 11.99 -4.67
C SER A 127 -15.48 12.17 -4.27
N LYS A 128 -16.36 12.37 -5.26
CA LYS A 128 -17.82 12.50 -5.08
C LYS A 128 -18.54 11.65 -6.12
N GLY A 129 -19.55 10.88 -5.69
CA GLY A 129 -20.40 10.03 -6.55
C GLY A 129 -20.42 8.56 -6.11
N ASP A 130 -21.10 7.71 -6.89
CA ASP A 130 -21.35 6.29 -6.56
C ASP A 130 -20.10 5.39 -6.62
N ALA A 131 -18.99 5.89 -7.16
CA ALA A 131 -17.68 5.23 -7.19
C ALA A 131 -16.65 5.99 -6.33
N ALA A 132 -17.08 6.55 -5.20
CA ALA A 132 -16.20 7.31 -4.32
C ALA A 132 -15.19 6.38 -3.61
N LEU A 133 -13.93 6.76 -3.68
CA LEU A 133 -12.87 6.13 -2.90
C LEU A 133 -13.04 6.51 -1.42
N GLU A 134 -12.73 5.57 -0.54
CA GLU A 134 -12.67 5.83 0.89
C GLU A 134 -11.23 6.11 1.34
N PHE A 135 -11.09 7.03 2.29
CA PHE A 135 -9.78 7.49 2.75
C PHE A 135 -9.65 7.33 4.26
N VAL A 136 -8.79 6.40 4.68
CA VAL A 136 -8.62 6.04 6.11
C VAL A 136 -7.24 6.46 6.60
N LEU A 137 -7.19 7.28 7.65
CA LEU A 137 -5.94 7.59 8.35
C LEU A 137 -5.66 6.54 9.40
N CYS A 138 -4.44 6.03 9.35
CA CYS A 138 -3.92 5.05 10.29
C CYS A 138 -2.44 5.33 10.55
N ARG A 139 -1.92 4.74 11.62
CA ARG A 139 -0.53 4.85 12.04
C ARG A 139 0.09 3.45 12.14
N GLY A 140 1.41 3.37 12.00
CA GLY A 140 2.15 2.14 12.29
C GLY A 140 1.82 1.64 13.70
N ARG A 141 1.44 0.37 13.81
CA ARG A 141 1.19 -0.29 15.09
C ARG A 141 2.50 -0.94 15.55
N ASN A 142 3.25 -0.25 16.40
CA ASN A 142 4.51 -0.75 16.97
C ASN A 142 4.28 -1.75 18.13
N GLN A 143 3.19 -2.51 18.06
CA GLN A 143 2.80 -3.52 19.04
C GLN A 143 2.25 -4.71 18.27
N GLY A 144 2.63 -5.92 18.70
CA GLY A 144 2.11 -7.17 18.13
C GLY A 144 0.61 -7.37 18.38
N CYS A 145 0.15 -8.57 18.05
CA CYS A 145 -1.22 -9.00 18.35
C CYS A 145 -1.45 -8.99 19.87
N LEU A 146 -2.55 -8.38 20.31
CA LEU A 146 -3.02 -8.44 21.69
C LEU A 146 -4.21 -9.40 21.71
N ILE A 147 -4.11 -10.46 22.53
CA ILE A 147 -5.21 -11.41 22.75
C ILE A 147 -5.83 -11.04 24.09
N GLU A 148 -7.06 -10.53 24.06
CA GLU A 148 -7.86 -10.27 25.27
C GLU A 148 -8.90 -11.38 25.40
N THR A 149 -8.86 -12.13 26.49
CA THR A 149 -9.89 -13.11 26.84
C THR A 149 -10.92 -12.43 27.74
N HIS A 150 -12.13 -12.24 27.24
CA HIS A 150 -13.26 -11.81 28.07
C HIS A 150 -13.97 -13.03 28.64
N ASP A 151 -13.92 -13.19 29.96
CA ASP A 151 -14.83 -14.11 30.64
C ASP A 151 -16.26 -13.60 30.50
N LEU A 152 -17.11 -14.41 29.89
CA LEU A 152 -18.54 -14.15 29.86
C LEU A 152 -19.08 -14.36 31.28
N SER A 153 -19.37 -13.26 31.98
CA SER A 153 -20.08 -13.30 33.26
C SER A 153 -21.35 -14.14 33.11
N PRO A 154 -21.69 -15.03 34.06
CA PRO A 154 -22.92 -15.80 33.98
C PRO A 154 -24.12 -14.84 33.96
N ILE A 155 -25.02 -15.02 32.98
CA ILE A 155 -26.32 -14.36 32.98
C ILE A 155 -27.08 -14.92 34.19
N SER A 156 -27.30 -14.07 35.20
CA SER A 156 -28.10 -14.36 36.40
C SER A 156 -29.59 -14.40 36.11
#